data_AF-A0A2D3TG39-F1
#
_entry.id   AF-A0A2D3TG39-F1
#
_cell.length_a   1.000
_cell.length_b   1.000
_cell.length_c   1.000
_cell.angle_alpha   90.00
_cell.angle_beta   90.00
_cell.angle_gamma   90.00
#
_symmetry.space_group_name_H-M   'P 1'
#
loop_
_entity.id
_entity.type
_entity.pdbx_description
1 polymer ?
#
loop_
_entity_poly.entity_id
_entity_poly.type
_entity_poly.pdbx_seq_one_letter_code
_entity_poly.pdbx_strand_id
1 'polypeptide(L)'
;MDERERALLSQLPEQIKLYSLSTLSELYEKNAREPLWQDPLAIQDFEQQLLEVALLKINPQFSTWLEYLSDPNITGIARDIILSDAMLGYLYFISSLTSEEKVWLYRPPLNSDRQGYQIMRAPENKITSWQEAIHKNETYHYVNSLAPQHPQYRKMQTELLKLLSDNSPWPKLTERVYLREGYSSKDISNVKKILYRLGIGNMSLTDVDSQVYSHDLVMAIKQFQKNRGLPADGIIGIRTRNWLNVSPKILARLLALNMQRLRFTPADIQTGILVNIPDYSLNYYEEGKIRLFSKVIVGRPDRKTPVMQSAINQIVINPDWNVPHSLAREDILPQVIKNIDYLQEHNYRILSSWSQNAEVIDPESIDWENISIENFPYYLRQTLGPNNPLGHYKFNMPNRYSIFLHDTPNKAMFQRYRRAGSSGCVRVQKASELARLLLKKTGLTDADILNFLKENKSTYRNTRKRIPVWLYYLTAWVSEDGATQFRTDIYHYDQSVL
;
A
#
# COMPACT_ATOMS: atom_id res chain seq x y z
N MET A 1 0.95 43.83 -7.74
CA MET A 1 1.87 43.18 -8.69
C MET A 1 3.11 44.04 -8.83
N ASP A 2 4.23 43.55 -8.32
CA ASP A 2 5.52 44.26 -8.31
C ASP A 2 6.13 44.30 -9.74
N GLU A 3 7.13 45.14 -9.97
CA GLU A 3 7.85 45.27 -11.26
C GLU A 3 8.48 43.94 -11.69
N ARG A 4 9.05 43.20 -10.73
CA ARG A 4 9.65 41.87 -10.95
C ARG A 4 8.64 40.85 -11.48
N GLU A 5 7.43 40.85 -10.92
CA GLU A 5 6.34 39.96 -11.37
C GLU A 5 5.88 40.30 -12.79
N ARG A 6 5.77 41.60 -13.11
CA ARG A 6 5.45 42.06 -14.47
C ARG A 6 6.52 41.66 -15.48
N ALA A 7 7.80 41.82 -15.11
CA ALA A 7 8.92 41.42 -15.95
C ALA A 7 8.87 39.91 -16.26
N LEU A 8 8.60 39.07 -15.26
CA LEU A 8 8.48 37.63 -15.47
C LEU A 8 7.30 37.25 -16.37
N LEU A 9 6.12 37.85 -16.16
CA LEU A 9 4.93 37.59 -16.98
C LEU A 9 5.12 38.04 -18.43
N SER A 10 5.90 39.09 -18.69
CA SER A 10 6.18 39.55 -20.06
C SER A 10 6.93 38.53 -20.92
N GLN A 11 7.57 37.54 -20.29
CA GLN A 11 8.27 36.44 -20.97
C GLN A 11 7.35 35.27 -21.34
N LEU A 12 6.07 35.31 -20.95
CA LEU A 12 5.13 34.22 -21.11
C LEU A 12 3.99 34.58 -22.07
N PRO A 13 3.47 33.62 -22.83
CA PRO A 13 2.20 33.79 -23.53
C PRO A 13 1.06 34.13 -22.56
N GLU A 14 0.11 34.97 -22.97
CA GLU A 14 -0.98 35.48 -22.11
C GLU A 14 -1.85 34.37 -21.47
N GLN A 15 -1.95 33.21 -22.11
CA GLN A 15 -2.72 32.07 -21.63
C GLN A 15 -2.06 31.32 -20.45
N ILE A 16 -0.76 31.57 -20.18
CA ILE A 16 -0.02 30.89 -19.13
C ILE A 16 -0.26 31.59 -17.79
N LYS A 17 -0.74 30.82 -16.81
CA LYS A 17 -0.91 31.29 -15.44
C LYS A 17 0.07 30.58 -14.53
N LEU A 18 0.95 31.35 -13.90
CA LEU A 18 1.91 30.86 -12.91
C LEU A 18 1.23 30.68 -11.56
N TYR A 19 1.43 29.52 -10.95
CA TYR A 19 0.90 29.20 -9.62
C TYR A 19 1.68 29.92 -8.51
N SER A 20 3.01 30.02 -8.68
CA SER A 20 3.95 30.50 -7.66
C SER A 20 4.60 31.84 -8.05
N LEU A 21 3.88 32.73 -8.73
CA LEU A 21 4.39 33.97 -9.33
C LEU A 21 5.33 34.77 -8.42
N SER A 22 4.91 35.04 -7.18
CA SER A 22 5.72 35.85 -6.25
C SER A 22 7.06 35.19 -5.94
N THR A 23 7.05 33.89 -5.63
CA THR A 23 8.25 33.10 -5.33
C THR A 23 9.18 33.01 -6.54
N LEU A 24 8.62 32.81 -7.74
CA LEU A 24 9.40 32.76 -8.97
C LEU A 24 10.07 34.11 -9.26
N SER A 25 9.33 35.21 -9.12
CA SER A 25 9.91 36.54 -9.36
C SER A 25 11.11 36.83 -8.47
N GLU A 26 11.11 36.36 -7.22
CA GLU A 26 12.25 36.45 -6.31
C GLU A 26 13.41 35.53 -6.73
N LEU A 27 13.11 34.31 -7.18
CA LEU A 27 14.12 33.33 -7.60
C LEU A 27 14.88 33.78 -8.85
N TYR A 28 14.16 34.21 -9.89
CA TYR A 28 14.79 34.69 -11.12
C TYR A 28 15.56 35.98 -10.89
N GLU A 29 15.07 36.90 -10.06
CA GLU A 29 15.82 38.11 -9.74
C GLU A 29 17.13 37.77 -9.00
N LYS A 30 17.10 36.83 -8.04
CA LYS A 30 18.32 36.34 -7.35
C LYS A 30 19.30 35.63 -8.29
N ASN A 31 18.80 34.98 -9.34
CA ASN A 31 19.61 34.31 -10.35
C ASN A 31 19.98 35.22 -11.54
N ALA A 32 19.97 36.54 -11.36
CA ALA A 32 20.29 37.53 -12.41
C ALA A 32 19.46 37.36 -13.71
N ARG A 33 18.25 36.80 -13.59
CA ARG A 33 17.31 36.48 -14.68
C ARG A 33 17.84 35.47 -15.71
N GLU A 34 18.87 34.71 -15.36
CA GLU A 34 19.36 33.59 -16.15
C GLU A 34 18.48 32.35 -15.98
N PRO A 35 18.40 31.46 -17.00
CA PRO A 35 17.66 30.20 -16.92
C PRO A 35 18.12 29.31 -15.76
N LEU A 36 17.17 28.71 -15.07
CA LEU A 36 17.40 27.78 -13.94
C LEU A 36 17.59 26.32 -14.41
N TRP A 37 17.19 26.00 -15.64
CA TRP A 37 17.20 24.66 -16.22
C TRP A 37 18.13 24.56 -17.43
N GLN A 38 19.42 24.36 -17.15
CA GLN A 38 20.45 24.23 -18.19
C GLN A 38 20.84 22.78 -18.51
N ASP A 39 20.55 21.85 -17.59
CA ASP A 39 20.90 20.43 -17.73
C ASP A 39 19.75 19.64 -18.36
N PRO A 40 19.91 19.10 -19.60
CA PRO A 40 18.85 18.36 -20.28
C PRO A 40 18.44 17.07 -19.56
N LEU A 41 19.36 16.42 -18.84
CA LEU A 41 19.05 15.21 -18.07
C LEU A 41 18.19 15.54 -16.85
N ALA A 42 18.47 16.68 -16.19
CA ALA A 42 17.63 17.18 -15.11
C ALA A 42 16.21 17.50 -15.59
N ILE A 43 16.07 18.16 -16.76
CA ILE A 43 14.77 18.49 -17.35
C ILE A 43 13.99 17.20 -17.64
N GLN A 44 14.63 16.23 -18.31
CA GLN A 44 13.98 14.97 -18.67
C GLN A 44 13.53 14.16 -17.45
N ASP A 45 14.38 14.01 -16.42
CA ASP A 45 14.04 13.27 -15.21
C ASP A 45 12.96 14.01 -14.40
N PHE A 46 12.99 15.35 -14.37
CA PHE A 46 11.96 16.14 -13.68
C PHE A 46 10.59 16.05 -14.38
N GLU A 47 10.52 16.20 -15.70
CA GLU A 47 9.27 16.06 -16.45
C GLU A 47 8.65 14.67 -16.29
N GLN A 48 9.49 13.63 -16.20
CA GLN A 48 9.03 12.28 -15.92
C GLN A 48 8.44 12.15 -14.51
N GLN A 49 9.11 12.70 -13.49
CA GLN A 49 8.59 12.76 -12.13
C GLN A 49 7.27 13.57 -12.06
N LEU A 50 7.17 14.65 -12.84
CA LEU A 50 5.97 15.47 -12.92
C LEU A 50 4.80 14.71 -13.56
N LEU A 51 5.06 13.96 -14.64
CA LEU A 51 4.10 13.04 -15.27
C LEU A 51 3.54 12.04 -14.26
N GLU A 52 4.41 11.43 -13.46
CA GLU A 52 4.00 10.48 -12.44
C GLU A 52 3.02 11.13 -11.45
N VAL A 53 3.30 12.33 -10.95
CA VAL A 53 2.40 13.05 -10.02
C VAL A 53 1.10 13.49 -10.69
N ALA A 54 1.14 13.96 -11.93
CA ALA A 54 -0.07 14.34 -12.65
C ALA A 54 -1.04 13.16 -12.82
N LEU A 55 -0.52 11.94 -13.01
CA LEU A 55 -1.32 10.72 -13.12
C LEU A 55 -2.06 10.36 -11.83
N LEU A 56 -1.63 10.87 -10.66
CA LEU A 56 -2.34 10.67 -9.40
C LEU A 56 -3.67 11.44 -9.33
N LYS A 57 -3.86 12.46 -10.19
CA LYS A 57 -5.04 13.34 -10.22
C LYS A 57 -5.41 14.00 -8.88
N ILE A 58 -4.43 14.15 -8.00
CA ILE A 58 -4.64 14.79 -6.68
C ILE A 58 -4.88 16.29 -6.78
N ASN A 59 -4.34 16.93 -7.83
CA ASN A 59 -4.56 18.33 -8.15
C ASN A 59 -4.38 18.56 -9.67
N PRO A 60 -5.30 19.27 -10.34
CA PRO A 60 -5.25 19.46 -11.79
C PRO A 60 -4.04 20.28 -12.26
N GLN A 61 -3.45 21.11 -11.40
CA GLN A 61 -2.31 21.96 -11.75
C GLN A 61 -1.12 21.16 -12.29
N PHE A 62 -0.88 19.94 -11.77
CA PHE A 62 0.17 19.07 -12.28
C PHE A 62 -0.05 18.66 -13.75
N SER A 63 -1.31 18.48 -14.16
CA SER A 63 -1.64 18.22 -15.56
C SER A 63 -1.50 19.49 -16.40
N THR A 64 -1.92 20.65 -15.88
CA THR A 64 -1.77 21.93 -16.55
C THR A 64 -0.30 22.28 -16.84
N TRP A 65 0.62 22.05 -15.90
CA TRP A 65 2.04 22.24 -16.17
C TRP A 65 2.56 21.32 -17.28
N LEU A 66 2.14 20.05 -17.32
CA LEU A 66 2.53 19.14 -18.41
C LEU A 66 1.93 19.55 -19.76
N GLU A 67 0.68 20.02 -19.78
CA GLU A 67 0.04 20.55 -20.99
C GLU A 67 0.84 21.72 -21.54
N TYR A 68 1.22 22.69 -20.70
CA TYR A 68 2.11 23.78 -21.10
C TYR A 68 3.47 23.29 -21.59
N LEU A 69 4.10 22.37 -20.86
CA LEU A 69 5.40 21.82 -21.23
C LEU A 69 5.35 20.94 -22.49
N SER A 70 4.17 20.49 -22.92
CA SER A 70 3.98 19.71 -24.15
C SER A 70 3.75 20.57 -25.39
N ASP A 71 3.47 21.88 -25.24
CA ASP A 71 3.29 22.81 -26.35
C ASP A 71 4.66 23.09 -27.01
N PRO A 72 4.86 22.73 -28.30
CA PRO A 72 6.13 22.94 -28.99
C PRO A 72 6.48 24.42 -29.19
N ASN A 73 5.52 25.34 -29.03
CA ASN A 73 5.77 26.78 -29.14
C ASN A 73 6.36 27.38 -27.84
N ILE A 74 6.24 26.67 -26.72
CA ILE A 74 6.76 27.12 -25.43
C ILE A 74 8.23 26.70 -25.31
N THR A 75 9.12 27.62 -25.63
CA THR A 75 10.58 27.41 -25.70
C THR A 75 11.35 28.45 -24.89
N GLY A 76 12.68 28.29 -24.80
CA GLY A 76 13.57 29.25 -24.15
C GLY A 76 13.19 29.56 -22.70
N ILE A 77 13.28 30.83 -22.32
CA ILE A 77 13.00 31.29 -20.95
C ILE A 77 11.54 31.06 -20.52
N ALA A 78 10.59 31.10 -21.45
CA ALA A 78 9.18 30.82 -21.14
C ALA A 78 9.01 29.39 -20.61
N ARG A 79 9.66 28.42 -21.27
CA ARG A 79 9.69 27.03 -20.80
C ARG A 79 10.37 26.89 -19.45
N ASP A 80 11.52 27.55 -19.28
CA ASP A 80 12.29 27.54 -18.04
C ASP A 80 11.45 28.01 -16.83
N ILE A 81 10.70 29.09 -17.00
CA ILE A 81 9.79 29.63 -15.96
C ILE A 81 8.69 28.63 -15.59
N ILE A 82 8.10 27.94 -16.58
CA ILE A 82 7.05 26.95 -16.33
C ILE A 82 7.61 25.70 -15.62
N LEU A 83 8.81 25.24 -16.01
CA LEU A 83 9.51 24.17 -15.29
C LEU A 83 9.75 24.55 -13.83
N SER A 84 10.19 25.78 -13.59
CA SER A 84 10.42 26.32 -12.24
C SER A 84 9.13 26.42 -11.43
N ASP A 85 8.02 26.84 -12.03
CA ASP A 85 6.71 26.87 -11.36
C ASP A 85 6.25 25.47 -10.96
N ALA A 86 6.37 24.51 -11.88
CA ALA A 86 6.06 23.10 -11.61
C ALA A 86 6.95 22.52 -10.52
N MET A 87 8.24 22.89 -10.51
CA MET A 87 9.21 22.43 -9.52
C MET A 87 8.86 22.90 -8.11
N LEU A 88 8.43 24.15 -7.94
CA LEU A 88 7.96 24.64 -6.65
C LEU A 88 6.74 23.85 -6.16
N GLY A 89 5.77 23.58 -7.05
CA GLY A 89 4.64 22.71 -6.71
C GLY A 89 5.05 21.29 -6.33
N TYR A 90 6.02 20.72 -7.05
CA TYR A 90 6.55 19.39 -6.80
C TYR A 90 7.33 19.32 -5.48
N LEU A 91 8.16 20.33 -5.16
CA LEU A 91 8.87 20.42 -3.89
C LEU A 91 7.91 20.50 -2.70
N TYR A 92 6.81 21.23 -2.85
CA TYR A 92 5.74 21.23 -1.86
C TYR A 92 5.12 19.83 -1.73
N PHE A 93 4.77 19.16 -2.84
CA PHE A 93 4.28 17.79 -2.83
C PHE A 93 5.20 16.84 -2.08
N ILE A 94 6.48 16.80 -2.43
CA ILE A 94 7.46 15.93 -1.77
C ILE A 94 7.59 16.23 -0.28
N SER A 95 7.57 17.50 0.12
CA SER A 95 7.66 17.86 1.54
C SER A 95 6.41 17.43 2.34
N SER A 96 5.22 17.54 1.75
CA SER A 96 3.96 17.09 2.35
C SER A 96 3.88 15.59 2.61
N LEU A 97 4.70 14.76 1.94
CA LEU A 97 4.73 13.31 2.16
C LEU A 97 5.38 12.91 3.49
N THR A 98 6.11 13.80 4.14
CA THR A 98 6.85 13.51 5.38
C THR A 98 6.07 13.80 6.66
N SER A 99 4.98 14.59 6.59
CA SER A 99 4.12 14.93 7.73
C SER A 99 3.13 13.81 8.06
N GLU A 100 2.32 13.94 9.13
CA GLU A 100 1.18 13.02 9.38
C GLU A 100 0.15 13.01 8.23
N GLU A 101 0.32 13.89 7.23
CA GLU A 101 -0.45 13.99 5.98
C GLU A 101 -0.07 12.93 4.92
N LYS A 102 0.63 11.84 5.32
CA LYS A 102 0.74 10.56 4.56
C LYS A 102 -0.57 10.10 3.92
N VAL A 103 -1.66 10.63 4.44
CA VAL A 103 -3.02 10.35 4.06
C VAL A 103 -3.36 10.67 2.60
N TRP A 104 -2.65 11.54 1.86
CA TRP A 104 -3.02 11.83 0.45
C TRP A 104 -2.84 10.64 -0.50
N LEU A 105 -1.78 9.84 -0.32
CA LEU A 105 -1.55 8.65 -1.15
C LEU A 105 -2.44 7.46 -0.76
N TYR A 106 -3.25 7.61 0.30
CA TYR A 106 -4.14 6.58 0.83
C TYR A 106 -5.55 7.11 1.15
N ARG A 107 -5.92 8.32 0.67
CA ARG A 107 -7.25 8.91 0.86
C ARG A 107 -8.06 8.69 -0.40
N PRO A 108 -9.33 8.24 -0.29
CA PRO A 108 -10.25 8.41 -1.40
C PRO A 108 -10.38 9.92 -1.71
N PRO A 109 -10.59 10.31 -2.97
CA PRO A 109 -10.84 11.69 -3.34
C PRO A 109 -12.02 12.19 -2.52
N LEU A 110 -11.86 13.35 -1.88
CA LEU A 110 -12.89 13.91 -0.99
C LEU A 110 -14.15 14.19 -1.81
N ASN A 111 -15.31 13.82 -1.27
CA ASN A 111 -16.58 14.43 -1.69
C ASN A 111 -16.47 15.95 -1.48
N SER A 112 -17.17 16.72 -2.32
CA SER A 112 -17.10 18.18 -2.54
C SER A 112 -16.95 19.13 -1.34
N ASP A 113 -17.13 18.65 -0.11
CA ASP A 113 -17.34 19.50 1.08
C ASP A 113 -16.11 19.56 2.01
N ARG A 114 -14.99 18.90 1.67
CA ARG A 114 -13.68 19.09 2.34
C ARG A 114 -12.61 19.34 1.27
N GLN A 115 -11.86 20.43 1.43
CA GLN A 115 -10.87 20.88 0.43
C GLN A 115 -9.86 19.76 0.10
N GLY A 116 -9.76 19.43 -1.19
CA GLY A 116 -8.80 18.47 -1.74
C GLY A 116 -7.34 18.87 -1.51
N TYR A 117 -6.39 18.11 -2.06
CA TYR A 117 -4.97 18.44 -1.95
C TYR A 117 -4.70 19.82 -2.57
N GLN A 118 -4.28 20.77 -1.74
CA GLN A 118 -3.91 22.12 -2.15
C GLN A 118 -2.40 22.23 -2.22
N ILE A 119 -1.91 22.81 -3.32
CA ILE A 119 -0.49 23.13 -3.46
C ILE A 119 -0.25 24.42 -2.67
N MET A 120 0.57 24.36 -1.62
CA MET A 120 1.01 25.54 -0.90
C MET A 120 2.45 25.90 -1.31
N ARG A 121 2.96 27.02 -0.78
CA ARG A 121 4.36 27.42 -1.00
C ARG A 121 5.29 26.30 -0.51
N ALA A 122 6.27 25.94 -1.33
CA ALA A 122 7.31 24.99 -0.94
C ALA A 122 8.09 25.50 0.27
N PRO A 123 8.48 24.61 1.21
CA PRO A 123 9.32 25.00 2.34
C PRO A 123 10.63 25.65 1.90
N GLU A 124 11.03 26.73 2.58
CA GLU A 124 12.20 27.53 2.19
C GLU A 124 13.47 26.69 2.09
N ASN A 125 13.68 25.76 3.02
CA ASN A 125 14.84 24.85 2.98
C ASN A 125 14.90 23.99 1.72
N LYS A 126 13.74 23.60 1.14
CA LYS A 126 13.70 22.85 -0.12
C LYS A 126 14.06 23.74 -1.31
N ILE A 127 13.54 24.97 -1.32
CA ILE A 127 13.87 25.97 -2.33
C ILE A 127 15.38 26.28 -2.30
N THR A 128 15.94 26.54 -1.12
CA THR A 128 17.38 26.81 -0.96
C THR A 128 18.24 25.63 -1.44
N SER A 129 17.91 24.39 -1.06
CA SER A 129 18.67 23.22 -1.55
C SER A 129 18.61 23.06 -3.07
N TRP A 130 17.49 23.42 -3.70
CA TRP A 130 17.38 23.43 -5.16
C TRP A 130 18.28 24.50 -5.79
N GLN A 131 18.26 25.74 -5.27
CA GLN A 131 19.12 26.82 -5.74
C GLN A 131 20.62 26.48 -5.59
N GLU A 132 21.01 25.90 -4.45
CA GLU A 132 22.38 25.46 -4.24
C GLU A 132 22.82 24.41 -5.27
N ALA A 133 21.94 23.47 -5.62
CA ALA A 133 22.24 22.46 -6.63
C ALA A 133 22.44 23.09 -8.01
N ILE A 134 21.65 24.12 -8.36
CA ILE A 134 21.83 24.88 -9.62
C ILE A 134 23.21 25.55 -9.62
N HIS A 135 23.56 26.29 -8.55
CA HIS A 135 24.83 27.00 -8.48
C HIS A 135 26.07 26.08 -8.48
N LYS A 136 25.92 24.83 -8.00
CA LYS A 136 26.99 23.83 -7.98
C LYS A 136 27.05 22.97 -9.26
N ASN A 137 26.17 23.20 -10.24
CA ASN A 137 26.00 22.33 -11.42
C ASN A 137 25.66 20.86 -11.04
N GLU A 138 24.87 20.68 -9.98
CA GLU A 138 24.43 19.37 -9.46
C GLU A 138 22.91 19.15 -9.68
N THR A 139 22.29 19.92 -10.58
CA THR A 139 20.83 19.93 -10.80
C THR A 139 20.27 18.54 -11.10
N TYR A 140 20.90 17.74 -11.97
CA TYR A 140 20.43 16.39 -12.25
C TYR A 140 20.48 15.48 -11.01
N HIS A 141 21.56 15.53 -10.23
CA HIS A 141 21.66 14.74 -9.00
C HIS A 141 20.59 15.17 -7.98
N TYR A 142 20.34 16.46 -7.85
CA TYR A 142 19.28 16.98 -6.98
C TYR A 142 17.90 16.50 -7.42
N VAL A 143 17.54 16.68 -8.70
CA VAL A 143 16.26 16.20 -9.26
C VAL A 143 16.11 14.71 -9.07
N ASN A 144 17.15 13.93 -9.37
CA ASN A 144 17.13 12.49 -9.20
C ASN A 144 16.90 12.07 -7.73
N SER A 145 17.44 12.82 -6.77
CA SER A 145 17.24 12.57 -5.34
C SER A 145 15.78 12.77 -4.88
N LEU A 146 14.99 13.55 -5.62
CA LEU A 146 13.57 13.79 -5.31
C LEU A 146 12.70 12.59 -5.66
N ALA A 147 13.11 11.72 -6.57
CA ALA A 147 12.39 10.50 -6.92
C ALA A 147 12.36 9.48 -5.76
N PRO A 148 11.43 8.50 -5.76
CA PRO A 148 11.48 7.35 -4.85
C PRO A 148 12.79 6.56 -5.02
N GLN A 149 13.60 6.48 -3.96
CA GLN A 149 14.92 5.81 -3.96
C GLN A 149 14.84 4.28 -3.82
N HIS A 150 13.75 3.66 -4.25
CA HIS A 150 13.50 2.22 -4.08
C HIS A 150 13.89 1.44 -5.35
N PRO A 151 14.51 0.24 -5.26
CA PRO A 151 14.98 -0.52 -6.45
C PRO A 151 13.88 -0.86 -7.48
N GLN A 152 12.63 -0.95 -7.04
CA GLN A 152 11.49 -1.17 -7.95
C GLN A 152 11.09 0.08 -8.74
N TYR A 153 11.48 1.28 -8.31
CA TYR A 153 11.02 2.53 -8.92
C TYR A 153 11.33 2.59 -10.41
N ARG A 154 12.59 2.39 -10.81
CA ARG A 154 12.98 2.42 -12.23
C ARG A 154 12.32 1.31 -13.05
N LYS A 155 12.12 0.12 -12.49
CA LYS A 155 11.39 -0.98 -13.14
C LYS A 155 9.93 -0.61 -13.40
N MET A 156 9.26 -0.05 -12.39
CA MET A 156 7.88 0.43 -12.51
C MET A 156 7.78 1.61 -13.48
N GLN A 157 8.78 2.47 -13.52
CA GLN A 157 8.84 3.59 -14.44
C GLN A 157 8.94 3.15 -15.91
N THR A 158 9.76 2.13 -16.22
CA THR A 158 9.80 1.53 -17.56
C THR A 158 8.43 0.97 -17.97
N GLU A 159 7.79 0.22 -17.08
CA GLU A 159 6.47 -0.35 -17.35
C GLU A 159 5.38 0.73 -17.46
N LEU A 160 5.47 1.80 -16.66
CA LEU A 160 4.58 2.96 -16.74
C LEU A 160 4.61 3.57 -18.14
N LEU A 161 5.81 3.86 -18.66
CA LEU A 161 5.97 4.43 -19.99
C LEU A 161 5.46 3.48 -21.09
N LYS A 162 5.68 2.17 -20.95
CA LYS A 162 5.13 1.15 -21.86
C LYS A 162 3.59 1.15 -21.86
N LEU A 163 2.96 1.30 -20.70
CA LEU A 163 1.50 1.37 -20.60
C LEU A 163 0.94 2.67 -21.20
N LEU A 164 1.68 3.78 -21.08
CA LEU A 164 1.27 5.09 -21.61
C LEU A 164 1.49 5.23 -23.12
N SER A 165 2.46 4.50 -23.70
CA SER A 165 2.68 4.52 -25.15
C SER A 165 1.59 3.80 -25.94
N ASP A 166 0.79 2.97 -25.27
CA ASP A 166 -0.32 2.25 -25.89
C ASP A 166 -1.58 3.11 -26.00
N ASN A 167 -1.66 3.87 -27.10
CA ASN A 167 -2.78 4.75 -27.43
C ASN A 167 -3.91 4.07 -28.23
N SER A 168 -3.79 2.77 -28.51
CA SER A 168 -4.80 2.04 -29.30
C SER A 168 -6.05 1.75 -28.47
N PRO A 169 -7.27 1.76 -29.06
CA PRO A 169 -8.49 1.36 -28.36
C PRO A 169 -8.33 0.02 -27.62
N TRP A 170 -8.68 -0.01 -26.34
CA TRP A 170 -8.54 -1.23 -25.53
C TRP A 170 -9.69 -2.22 -25.85
N PRO A 171 -9.40 -3.50 -26.18
CA PRO A 171 -10.44 -4.50 -26.40
C PRO A 171 -11.29 -4.65 -25.14
N LYS A 172 -12.59 -4.88 -25.32
CA LYS A 172 -13.52 -5.07 -24.21
C LYS A 172 -14.23 -6.40 -24.33
N LEU A 173 -14.36 -7.04 -23.19
CA LEU A 173 -15.15 -8.24 -22.99
C LEU A 173 -16.58 -7.82 -22.61
N THR A 174 -17.55 -8.22 -23.42
CA THR A 174 -18.95 -7.75 -23.29
C THR A 174 -19.91 -8.82 -22.81
N GLU A 175 -19.60 -10.09 -23.08
CA GLU A 175 -20.45 -11.20 -22.66
C GLU A 175 -20.34 -11.40 -21.14
N ARG A 176 -21.42 -11.83 -20.49
CA ARG A 176 -21.44 -12.09 -19.04
C ARG A 176 -21.42 -13.57 -18.70
N VAL A 177 -20.91 -14.39 -19.61
CA VAL A 177 -20.77 -15.84 -19.43
C VAL A 177 -19.42 -16.20 -18.82
N TYR A 178 -19.35 -17.33 -18.13
CA TYR A 178 -18.08 -17.91 -17.72
C TYR A 178 -17.38 -18.51 -18.95
N LEU A 179 -16.14 -18.12 -19.19
CA LEU A 179 -15.31 -18.75 -20.21
C LEU A 179 -14.38 -19.77 -19.52
N ARG A 180 -14.39 -21.01 -20.03
CA ARG A 180 -13.55 -22.13 -19.59
C ARG A 180 -13.08 -22.94 -20.80
N GLU A 181 -12.13 -23.83 -20.59
CA GLU A 181 -11.56 -24.68 -21.64
C GLU A 181 -12.63 -25.33 -22.53
N GLY A 182 -12.40 -25.32 -23.84
CA GLY A 182 -13.31 -25.87 -24.85
C GLY A 182 -14.50 -24.99 -25.23
N TYR A 183 -14.77 -23.90 -24.50
CA TYR A 183 -15.89 -23.01 -24.81
C TYR A 183 -15.55 -22.10 -25.99
N SER A 184 -16.57 -21.78 -26.80
CA SER A 184 -16.47 -20.78 -27.85
C SER A 184 -17.17 -19.48 -27.45
N SER A 185 -16.55 -18.34 -27.75
CA SER A 185 -17.13 -17.01 -27.50
C SER A 185 -16.48 -15.95 -28.38
N LYS A 186 -17.24 -14.90 -28.71
CA LYS A 186 -16.74 -13.75 -29.48
C LYS A 186 -15.70 -12.95 -28.68
N ASP A 187 -15.76 -13.01 -27.35
CA ASP A 187 -14.81 -12.33 -26.46
C ASP A 187 -13.40 -12.97 -26.49
N ILE A 188 -13.24 -14.21 -26.97
CA ILE A 188 -11.94 -14.91 -26.93
C ILE A 188 -10.87 -14.19 -27.77
N SER A 189 -11.25 -13.65 -28.92
CA SER A 189 -10.35 -12.83 -29.73
C SER A 189 -9.86 -11.60 -28.96
N ASN A 190 -10.75 -10.94 -28.20
CA ASN A 190 -10.40 -9.79 -27.38
C ASN A 190 -9.51 -10.18 -26.19
N VAL A 191 -9.75 -11.33 -25.56
CA VAL A 191 -8.88 -11.87 -24.50
C VAL A 191 -7.46 -12.07 -25.02
N LYS A 192 -7.28 -12.74 -26.17
CA LYS A 192 -5.97 -12.98 -26.78
C LYS A 192 -5.25 -11.67 -27.10
N LYS A 193 -5.94 -10.69 -27.69
CA LYS A 193 -5.39 -9.34 -27.95
C LYS A 193 -4.92 -8.64 -26.68
N ILE A 194 -5.70 -8.72 -25.60
CA ILE A 194 -5.34 -8.15 -24.29
C ILE A 194 -4.09 -8.82 -23.75
N LEU A 195 -4.06 -10.15 -23.70
CA LEU A 195 -2.91 -10.91 -23.17
C LEU A 195 -1.63 -10.64 -23.99
N TYR A 196 -1.74 -10.60 -25.32
CA TYR A 196 -0.64 -10.22 -26.20
C TYR A 196 -0.09 -8.82 -25.87
N ARG A 197 -0.96 -7.80 -25.79
CA ARG A 197 -0.56 -6.41 -25.47
C ARG A 197 0.09 -6.29 -24.09
N LEU A 198 -0.35 -7.11 -23.13
CA LEU A 198 0.24 -7.18 -21.79
C LEU A 198 1.52 -8.05 -21.74
N GLY A 199 1.89 -8.72 -22.83
CA GLY A 199 3.03 -9.65 -22.87
C GLY A 199 2.83 -10.90 -22.00
N ILE A 200 1.59 -11.36 -21.85
CA ILE A 200 1.23 -12.50 -21.00
C ILE A 200 0.91 -13.72 -21.86
N GLY A 201 1.66 -14.81 -21.60
CA GLY A 201 1.62 -16.01 -22.43
C GLY A 201 2.28 -15.77 -23.79
N ASN A 202 2.72 -16.84 -24.45
CA ASN A 202 3.28 -16.76 -25.80
C ASN A 202 2.16 -16.58 -26.84
N MET A 203 1.26 -15.63 -26.61
CA MET A 203 0.17 -15.33 -27.52
C MET A 203 0.74 -14.72 -28.79
N SER A 204 0.32 -15.20 -29.95
CA SER A 204 0.62 -14.58 -31.24
C SER A 204 -0.63 -13.89 -31.77
N LEU A 205 -0.44 -12.76 -32.47
CA LEU A 205 -1.54 -12.11 -33.19
C LEU A 205 -2.08 -12.94 -34.36
N THR A 206 -1.32 -13.93 -34.83
CA THR A 206 -1.73 -14.86 -35.90
C THR A 206 -2.82 -15.84 -35.47
N ASP A 207 -2.97 -16.11 -34.17
CA ASP A 207 -3.91 -17.10 -33.62
C ASP A 207 -5.17 -16.46 -33.00
N VAL A 208 -5.43 -15.19 -33.32
CA VAL A 208 -6.46 -14.34 -32.70
C VAL A 208 -7.87 -14.59 -33.26
N ASP A 209 -7.98 -15.23 -34.43
CA ASP A 209 -9.27 -15.51 -35.07
C ASP A 209 -9.97 -16.74 -34.48
N SER A 210 -9.23 -17.62 -33.80
CA SER A 210 -9.84 -18.76 -33.11
C SER A 210 -10.68 -18.28 -31.92
N GLN A 211 -11.98 -18.57 -32.01
CA GLN A 211 -12.98 -18.28 -30.98
C GLN A 211 -13.06 -19.36 -29.90
N VAL A 212 -12.14 -20.33 -29.86
CA VAL A 212 -12.16 -21.45 -28.90
C VAL A 212 -11.19 -21.16 -27.75
N TYR A 213 -11.64 -21.46 -26.53
CA TYR A 213 -10.82 -21.38 -25.32
C TYR A 213 -9.88 -22.58 -25.26
N SER A 214 -8.70 -22.45 -25.85
CA SER A 214 -7.67 -23.48 -25.89
C SER A 214 -6.98 -23.68 -24.54
N HIS A 215 -6.28 -24.81 -24.40
CA HIS A 215 -5.43 -25.12 -23.26
C HIS A 215 -4.36 -24.04 -23.01
N ASP A 216 -3.69 -23.55 -24.06
CA ASP A 216 -2.67 -22.50 -23.93
C ASP A 216 -3.25 -21.19 -23.39
N LEU A 217 -4.48 -20.86 -23.80
CA LEU A 217 -5.18 -19.70 -23.27
C LEU A 217 -5.52 -19.89 -21.78
N VAL A 218 -5.82 -21.12 -21.34
CA VAL A 218 -6.06 -21.43 -19.92
C VAL A 218 -4.80 -21.14 -19.12
N MET A 219 -3.63 -21.56 -19.61
CA MET A 219 -2.34 -21.32 -18.95
C MET A 219 -2.00 -19.82 -18.90
N ALA A 220 -2.22 -19.08 -19.99
CA ALA A 220 -2.02 -17.63 -20.02
C ALA A 220 -2.97 -16.89 -19.05
N ILE A 221 -4.23 -17.33 -18.95
CA ILE A 221 -5.19 -16.75 -18.00
C ILE A 221 -4.84 -17.09 -16.55
N LYS A 222 -4.33 -18.28 -16.26
CA LYS A 222 -3.80 -18.60 -14.92
C LYS A 222 -2.66 -17.68 -14.53
N GLN A 223 -1.75 -17.39 -15.46
CA GLN A 223 -0.68 -16.41 -15.23
C GLN A 223 -1.24 -14.99 -15.02
N PHE A 224 -2.20 -14.56 -15.85
CA PHE A 224 -2.88 -13.27 -15.66
C PHE A 224 -3.55 -13.18 -14.29
N GLN A 225 -4.31 -14.19 -13.89
CA GLN A 225 -4.99 -14.26 -12.59
C GLN A 225 -3.98 -14.17 -11.44
N LYS A 226 -2.89 -14.92 -11.51
CA LYS A 226 -1.78 -14.84 -10.54
C LYS A 226 -1.22 -13.42 -10.45
N ASN A 227 -0.96 -12.77 -11.59
CA ASN A 227 -0.47 -11.40 -11.67
C ASN A 227 -1.48 -10.36 -11.14
N ARG A 228 -2.76 -10.71 -11.02
CA ARG A 228 -3.84 -9.89 -10.43
C ARG A 228 -4.22 -10.32 -9.00
N GLY A 229 -3.48 -11.27 -8.43
CA GLY A 229 -3.75 -11.85 -7.11
C GLY A 229 -5.06 -12.66 -7.02
N LEU A 230 -5.68 -13.00 -8.15
CA LEU A 230 -6.90 -13.80 -8.26
C LEU A 230 -6.60 -15.30 -8.09
N PRO A 231 -7.62 -16.14 -7.78
CA PRO A 231 -7.46 -17.59 -7.93
C PRO A 231 -7.06 -17.92 -9.37
N ALA A 232 -5.95 -18.65 -9.53
CA ALA A 232 -5.43 -19.04 -10.84
C ALA A 232 -6.08 -20.35 -11.32
N ASP A 233 -7.40 -20.35 -11.46
CA ASP A 233 -8.20 -21.48 -11.92
C ASP A 233 -8.27 -21.59 -13.45
N GLY A 234 -7.89 -20.54 -14.17
CA GLY A 234 -7.98 -20.46 -15.63
C GLY A 234 -9.38 -20.17 -16.15
N ILE A 235 -10.31 -19.78 -15.27
CA ILE A 235 -11.70 -19.47 -15.63
C ILE A 235 -11.89 -17.95 -15.69
N ILE A 236 -12.42 -17.44 -16.81
CA ILE A 236 -12.79 -16.02 -16.94
C ILE A 236 -14.18 -15.82 -16.36
N GLY A 237 -14.25 -15.72 -15.04
CA GLY A 237 -15.41 -15.22 -14.31
C GLY A 237 -15.44 -13.69 -14.22
N ILE A 238 -16.43 -13.14 -13.50
CA ILE A 238 -16.65 -11.68 -13.38
C ILE A 238 -15.40 -10.92 -12.91
N ARG A 239 -14.61 -11.47 -11.98
CA ARG A 239 -13.41 -10.81 -11.44
C ARG A 239 -12.29 -10.74 -12.46
N THR A 240 -11.99 -11.85 -13.12
CA THR A 240 -11.00 -11.91 -14.20
C THR A 240 -11.40 -10.97 -15.33
N ARG A 241 -12.68 -10.98 -15.72
CA ARG A 241 -13.26 -10.11 -16.75
C ARG A 241 -13.12 -8.62 -16.42
N ASN A 242 -13.44 -8.24 -15.18
CA ASN A 242 -13.28 -6.86 -14.73
C ASN A 242 -11.83 -6.39 -14.87
N TRP A 243 -10.85 -7.23 -14.50
CA TRP A 243 -9.43 -6.91 -14.66
C TRP A 243 -8.96 -6.87 -16.12
N LEU A 244 -9.47 -7.75 -16.99
CA LEU A 244 -9.15 -7.73 -18.43
C LEU A 244 -9.67 -6.45 -19.09
N ASN A 245 -10.80 -5.91 -18.62
CA ASN A 245 -11.40 -4.68 -19.13
C ASN A 245 -10.72 -3.39 -18.62
N VAL A 246 -9.77 -3.46 -17.69
CA VAL A 246 -9.01 -2.29 -17.22
C VAL A 246 -8.03 -1.85 -18.30
N SER A 247 -8.14 -0.59 -18.74
CA SER A 247 -7.27 -0.05 -19.81
C SER A 247 -5.84 0.23 -19.32
N PRO A 248 -4.85 0.24 -20.23
CA PRO A 248 -3.47 0.60 -19.92
C PRO A 248 -3.34 1.95 -19.21
N LYS A 249 -4.16 2.94 -19.58
CA LYS A 249 -4.19 4.25 -18.92
C LYS A 249 -4.56 4.17 -17.43
N ILE A 250 -5.50 3.31 -17.04
CA ILE A 250 -5.86 3.11 -15.63
C ILE A 250 -4.73 2.33 -14.92
N LEU A 251 -4.18 1.30 -15.55
CA LEU A 251 -3.05 0.55 -15.01
C LEU A 251 -1.82 1.46 -14.78
N ALA A 252 -1.55 2.38 -15.71
CA ALA A 252 -0.49 3.38 -15.59
C ALA A 252 -0.69 4.28 -14.38
N ARG A 253 -1.90 4.80 -14.14
CA ARG A 253 -2.16 5.63 -12.96
C ARG A 253 -2.05 4.86 -11.66
N LEU A 254 -2.54 3.61 -11.62
CA LEU A 254 -2.33 2.72 -10.47
C LEU A 254 -0.83 2.48 -10.21
N LEU A 255 -0.05 2.28 -11.26
CA LEU A 255 1.39 2.10 -11.14
C LEU A 255 2.08 3.37 -10.63
N ALA A 256 1.76 4.54 -11.19
CA ALA A 256 2.29 5.84 -10.76
C ALA A 256 1.96 6.15 -9.29
N LEU A 257 0.72 5.89 -8.85
CA LEU A 257 0.34 6.03 -7.43
C LEU A 257 1.22 5.15 -6.53
N ASN A 258 1.41 3.89 -6.91
CA ASN A 258 2.20 2.96 -6.13
C ASN A 258 3.71 3.26 -6.20
N MET A 259 4.21 3.86 -7.28
CA MET A 259 5.59 4.38 -7.35
C MET A 259 5.81 5.44 -6.27
N GLN A 260 4.85 6.35 -6.04
CA GLN A 260 4.95 7.33 -4.96
C GLN A 260 4.87 6.67 -3.57
N ARG A 261 4.09 5.59 -3.42
CA ARG A 261 4.01 4.84 -2.16
C ARG A 261 5.30 4.09 -1.81
N LEU A 262 6.19 3.81 -2.77
CA LEU A 262 7.51 3.21 -2.52
C LEU A 262 8.37 4.05 -1.56
N ARG A 263 8.09 5.35 -1.42
CA ARG A 263 8.76 6.25 -0.47
C ARG A 263 8.57 5.82 0.99
N PHE A 264 7.55 5.01 1.28
CA PHE A 264 7.24 4.53 2.63
C PHE A 264 7.66 3.08 2.88
N THR A 265 8.33 2.46 1.91
CA THR A 265 8.88 1.12 2.01
C THR A 265 10.41 1.19 2.02
N PRO A 266 11.11 0.35 2.80
CA PRO A 266 12.56 0.38 2.84
C PRO A 266 13.14 -0.01 1.47
N ALA A 267 14.06 0.80 0.94
CA ALA A 267 14.73 0.57 -0.34
C ALA A 267 15.67 -0.64 -0.31
N ASP A 268 16.38 -0.81 0.81
CA ASP A 268 17.19 -1.99 1.10
C ASP A 268 16.81 -2.52 2.49
N ILE A 269 16.54 -3.83 2.57
CA ILE A 269 16.20 -4.48 3.83
C ILE A 269 17.16 -5.61 4.15
N GLN A 270 18.09 -5.32 5.06
CA GLN A 270 18.99 -6.33 5.59
C GLN A 270 18.29 -7.26 6.59
N THR A 271 17.44 -6.74 7.48
CA THR A 271 16.67 -7.56 8.41
C THR A 271 15.36 -6.88 8.79
N GLY A 272 14.25 -7.60 8.68
CA GLY A 272 12.94 -7.12 9.11
C GLY A 272 11.79 -7.84 8.43
N ILE A 273 10.56 -7.43 8.76
CA ILE A 273 9.32 -8.05 8.29
C ILE A 273 8.54 -7.06 7.46
N LEU A 274 8.19 -7.45 6.23
CA LEU A 274 7.37 -6.68 5.31
C LEU A 274 6.02 -7.38 5.18
N VAL A 275 4.93 -6.65 5.45
CA VAL A 275 3.56 -7.12 5.24
C VAL A 275 2.90 -6.23 4.20
N ASN A 276 2.68 -6.78 3.00
CA ASN A 276 1.89 -6.10 1.98
C ASN A 276 0.40 -6.41 2.22
N ILE A 277 -0.33 -5.43 2.74
CA ILE A 277 -1.71 -5.56 3.19
C ILE A 277 -2.64 -6.07 2.06
N PRO A 278 -2.73 -5.42 0.88
CA PRO A 278 -3.63 -5.85 -0.21
C PRO A 278 -3.17 -7.14 -0.92
N ASP A 279 -1.88 -7.51 -0.83
CA ASP A 279 -1.38 -8.80 -1.34
C ASP A 279 -1.59 -9.95 -0.33
N TYR A 280 -1.95 -9.62 0.91
CA TYR A 280 -2.13 -10.57 2.00
C TYR A 280 -0.91 -11.49 2.18
N SER A 281 0.29 -10.89 2.12
CA SER A 281 1.56 -11.59 2.24
C SER A 281 2.47 -10.96 3.30
N LEU A 282 3.37 -11.78 3.83
CA LEU A 282 4.43 -11.42 4.76
C LEU A 282 5.74 -12.03 4.28
N ASN A 283 6.78 -11.20 4.21
CA ASN A 283 8.16 -11.61 4.00
C ASN A 283 9.01 -11.25 5.21
N TYR A 284 9.75 -12.23 5.73
CA TYR A 284 10.81 -12.00 6.71
C TYR A 284 12.16 -12.04 6.00
N TYR A 285 12.90 -10.93 6.10
CA TYR A 285 14.24 -10.76 5.56
C TYR A 285 15.30 -10.91 6.66
N GLU A 286 16.42 -11.51 6.27
CA GLU A 286 17.66 -11.59 7.04
C GLU A 286 18.83 -11.66 6.06
N GLU A 287 19.87 -10.85 6.30
CA GLU A 287 21.03 -10.70 5.42
C GLU A 287 20.62 -10.41 3.96
N GLY A 288 19.59 -9.57 3.79
CA GLY A 288 19.05 -9.21 2.47
C GLY A 288 18.25 -10.32 1.77
N LYS A 289 18.08 -11.49 2.40
CA LYS A 289 17.41 -12.66 1.80
C LYS A 289 16.08 -12.95 2.48
N ILE A 290 15.08 -13.37 1.70
CA ILE A 290 13.81 -13.86 2.26
C ILE A 290 14.08 -15.20 2.96
N ARG A 291 13.95 -15.22 4.29
CA ARG A 291 14.03 -16.44 5.10
C ARG A 291 12.68 -17.10 5.32
N LEU A 292 11.60 -16.33 5.26
CA LEU A 292 10.24 -16.83 5.38
C LEU A 292 9.27 -16.00 4.54
N PHE A 293 8.52 -16.68 3.68
CA PHE A 293 7.28 -16.15 3.10
C PHE A 293 6.08 -16.75 3.83
N SER A 294 5.05 -15.96 4.09
CA SER A 294 3.79 -16.42 4.68
C SER A 294 2.57 -15.69 4.12
N LYS A 295 1.44 -16.39 3.99
CA LYS A 295 0.14 -15.73 3.82
C LYS A 295 -0.28 -15.07 5.13
N VAL A 296 -0.95 -13.93 5.03
CA VAL A 296 -1.57 -13.27 6.19
C VAL A 296 -3.07 -13.05 6.02
N ILE A 297 -3.74 -12.79 7.14
CA ILE A 297 -5.09 -12.23 7.21
C ILE A 297 -4.98 -10.86 7.86
N VAL A 298 -5.56 -9.86 7.22
CA VAL A 298 -5.52 -8.45 7.61
C VAL A 298 -6.91 -7.97 8.00
N GLY A 299 -6.99 -6.72 8.45
CA GLY A 299 -8.22 -6.04 8.83
C GLY A 299 -9.29 -6.09 7.75
N ARG A 300 -10.55 -6.11 8.16
CA ARG A 300 -11.69 -5.89 7.27
C ARG A 300 -11.79 -4.40 6.88
N PRO A 301 -12.48 -4.03 5.78
CA PRO A 301 -12.53 -2.64 5.32
C PRO A 301 -13.08 -1.62 6.35
N ASP A 302 -13.93 -2.04 7.28
CA ASP A 302 -14.45 -1.23 8.39
C ASP A 302 -13.56 -1.22 9.64
N ARG A 303 -12.61 -2.17 9.75
CA ARG A 303 -11.57 -2.24 10.81
C ARG A 303 -10.20 -2.48 10.19
N LYS A 304 -9.71 -1.50 9.42
CA LYS A 304 -8.53 -1.62 8.55
C LYS A 304 -7.25 -1.88 9.35
N THR A 305 -6.38 -2.74 8.84
CA THR A 305 -4.96 -2.75 9.26
C THR A 305 -4.31 -1.43 8.82
N PRO A 306 -3.71 -0.64 9.73
CA PRO A 306 -3.11 0.63 9.38
C PRO A 306 -1.81 0.44 8.59
N VAL A 307 -1.52 1.39 7.70
CA VAL A 307 -0.19 1.55 7.12
C VAL A 307 0.72 2.15 8.19
N MET A 308 1.76 1.42 8.59
CA MET A 308 2.62 1.82 9.71
C MET A 308 3.98 1.13 9.67
N GLN A 309 4.93 1.70 10.42
CA GLN A 309 6.21 1.10 10.75
C GLN A 309 6.33 0.96 12.27
N SER A 310 6.82 -0.18 12.73
CA SER A 310 7.15 -0.45 14.12
C SER A 310 8.30 -1.47 14.18
N ALA A 311 8.51 -2.12 15.32
CA ALA A 311 9.42 -3.24 15.44
C ALA A 311 8.93 -4.22 16.50
N ILE A 312 9.08 -5.51 16.24
CA ILE A 312 8.84 -6.54 17.25
C ILE A 312 9.90 -6.39 18.34
N ASN A 313 9.44 -6.28 19.58
CA ASN A 313 10.30 -6.25 20.77
C ASN A 313 10.13 -7.47 21.67
N GLN A 314 9.01 -8.19 21.52
CA GLN A 314 8.66 -9.32 22.38
C GLN A 314 7.77 -10.32 21.64
N ILE A 315 8.04 -11.59 21.88
CA ILE A 315 7.24 -12.72 21.42
C ILE A 315 6.60 -13.34 22.67
N VAL A 316 5.29 -13.51 22.64
CA VAL A 316 4.53 -14.20 23.68
C VAL A 316 4.16 -15.57 23.15
N ILE A 317 4.66 -16.61 23.81
CA ILE A 317 4.29 -18.01 23.57
C ILE A 317 3.11 -18.31 24.47
N ASN A 318 2.09 -18.99 23.93
CA ASN A 318 0.84 -19.25 24.62
C ASN A 318 0.23 -17.95 25.19
N PRO A 319 -0.10 -16.95 24.34
CA PRO A 319 -0.64 -15.67 24.81
C PRO A 319 -2.09 -15.79 25.30
N ASP A 320 -2.37 -15.26 26.49
CA ASP A 320 -3.73 -14.82 26.82
C ASP A 320 -4.17 -13.70 25.85
N TRP A 321 -5.47 -13.65 25.55
CA TRP A 321 -6.06 -12.55 24.78
C TRP A 321 -6.75 -11.55 25.69
N ASN A 322 -6.07 -10.45 25.96
CA ASN A 322 -6.69 -9.24 26.51
C ASN A 322 -7.55 -8.59 25.42
N VAL A 323 -8.86 -8.73 25.52
CA VAL A 323 -9.80 -8.26 24.51
C VAL A 323 -9.81 -6.72 24.51
N PRO A 324 -9.53 -6.04 23.37
CA PRO A 324 -9.70 -4.61 23.26
C PRO A 324 -11.13 -4.18 23.60
N HIS A 325 -11.27 -3.04 24.26
CA HIS A 325 -12.58 -2.57 24.74
C HIS A 325 -13.65 -2.52 23.64
N SER A 326 -13.29 -2.08 22.43
CA SER A 326 -14.21 -2.06 21.29
C SER A 326 -14.65 -3.46 20.86
N LEU A 327 -13.76 -4.46 20.87
CA LEU A 327 -14.12 -5.84 20.52
C LEU A 327 -14.95 -6.52 21.60
N ALA A 328 -14.65 -6.24 22.87
CA ALA A 328 -15.48 -6.70 23.98
C ALA A 328 -16.92 -6.21 23.79
N ARG A 329 -17.08 -4.91 23.48
CA ARG A 329 -18.37 -4.26 23.23
C ARG A 329 -19.09 -4.75 21.97
N GLU A 330 -18.42 -4.76 20.84
CA GLU A 330 -19.06 -4.97 19.54
C GLU A 330 -19.23 -6.45 19.17
N ASP A 331 -18.33 -7.32 19.64
CA ASP A 331 -18.28 -8.72 19.19
C ASP A 331 -18.64 -9.72 20.30
N ILE A 332 -18.24 -9.47 21.56
CA ILE A 332 -18.36 -10.46 22.65
C ILE A 332 -19.60 -10.24 23.51
N LEU A 333 -19.79 -9.03 24.02
CA LEU A 333 -20.89 -8.71 24.93
C LEU A 333 -22.28 -9.04 24.35
N PRO A 334 -22.55 -8.84 23.04
CA PRO A 334 -23.83 -9.24 22.44
C PRO A 334 -24.09 -10.76 22.49
N GLN A 335 -23.04 -11.59 22.61
CA GLN A 335 -23.17 -13.04 22.81
C GLN A 335 -23.39 -13.37 24.28
N VAL A 336 -22.66 -12.70 25.17
CA VAL A 336 -22.75 -12.89 26.63
C VAL A 336 -24.13 -12.49 27.17
N ILE A 337 -24.69 -11.36 26.73
CA ILE A 337 -26.04 -10.92 27.12
C ILE A 337 -27.10 -11.94 26.69
N LYS A 338 -26.89 -12.63 25.56
CA LYS A 338 -27.81 -13.67 25.09
C LYS A 338 -27.64 -14.99 25.85
N ASN A 339 -26.41 -15.32 26.21
CA ASN A 339 -26.06 -16.53 26.95
C ASN A 339 -24.77 -16.30 27.77
N ILE A 340 -24.89 -16.22 29.08
CA ILE A 340 -23.76 -15.99 29.99
C ILE A 340 -22.75 -17.14 29.93
N ASP A 341 -23.20 -18.37 29.68
CA ASP A 341 -22.35 -19.56 29.53
C ASP A 341 -21.32 -19.41 28.42
N TYR A 342 -21.56 -18.50 27.45
CA TYR A 342 -20.59 -18.14 26.41
C TYR A 342 -19.21 -17.83 26.98
N LEU A 343 -19.14 -17.17 28.15
CA LEU A 343 -17.88 -16.86 28.81
C LEU A 343 -17.12 -18.13 29.19
N GLN A 344 -17.78 -19.08 29.85
CA GLN A 344 -17.17 -20.34 30.26
C GLN A 344 -16.81 -21.21 29.06
N GLU A 345 -17.74 -21.38 28.11
CA GLU A 345 -17.56 -22.18 26.88
C GLU A 345 -16.33 -21.73 26.07
N HIS A 346 -16.03 -20.44 26.11
CA HIS A 346 -14.92 -19.84 25.37
C HIS A 346 -13.73 -19.46 26.25
N ASN A 347 -13.72 -19.82 27.54
CA ASN A 347 -12.64 -19.55 28.50
C ASN A 347 -12.32 -18.04 28.68
N TYR A 348 -13.36 -17.21 28.76
CA TYR A 348 -13.23 -15.82 29.17
C TYR A 348 -13.28 -15.67 30.69
N ARG A 349 -12.44 -14.77 31.22
CA ARG A 349 -12.53 -14.24 32.57
C ARG A 349 -12.87 -12.77 32.52
N ILE A 350 -13.69 -12.33 33.47
CA ILE A 350 -14.00 -10.92 33.69
C ILE A 350 -13.04 -10.38 34.75
N LEU A 351 -12.42 -9.24 34.46
CA LEU A 351 -11.45 -8.60 35.33
C LEU A 351 -11.89 -7.17 35.65
N SER A 352 -11.60 -6.69 36.87
CA SER A 352 -11.86 -5.30 37.26
C SER A 352 -10.92 -4.29 36.58
N SER A 353 -9.71 -4.72 36.20
CA SER A 353 -8.71 -3.88 35.51
C SER A 353 -7.68 -4.72 34.74
N TRP A 354 -6.76 -4.06 34.02
CA TRP A 354 -5.56 -4.72 33.48
C TRP A 354 -4.40 -4.82 34.47
N SER A 355 -4.56 -4.36 35.72
CA SER A 355 -3.50 -4.38 36.72
C SER A 355 -3.15 -5.82 37.13
N GLN A 356 -1.95 -6.01 37.71
CA GLN A 356 -1.54 -7.32 38.22
C GLN A 356 -2.43 -7.81 39.38
N ASN A 357 -3.02 -6.87 40.13
CA ASN A 357 -3.90 -7.14 41.26
C ASN A 357 -5.39 -7.07 40.86
N ALA A 358 -5.69 -7.19 39.57
CA ALA A 358 -7.07 -7.15 39.10
C ALA A 358 -7.87 -8.31 39.70
N GLU A 359 -9.01 -7.98 40.28
CA GLU A 359 -9.96 -8.97 40.81
C GLU A 359 -10.62 -9.69 39.64
N VAL A 360 -10.75 -11.01 39.76
CA VAL A 360 -11.56 -11.83 38.86
C VAL A 360 -13.01 -11.69 39.32
N ILE A 361 -13.85 -11.15 38.46
CA ILE A 361 -15.27 -10.94 38.75
C ILE A 361 -16.04 -12.21 38.35
N ASP A 362 -16.86 -12.69 39.26
CA ASP A 362 -17.79 -13.79 39.00
C ASP A 362 -18.90 -13.29 38.04
N PRO A 363 -19.07 -13.90 36.85
CA PRO A 363 -20.16 -13.54 35.95
C PRO A 363 -21.55 -13.54 36.59
N GLU A 364 -21.82 -14.43 37.56
CA GLU A 364 -23.13 -14.50 38.23
C GLU A 364 -23.39 -13.31 39.17
N SER A 365 -22.33 -12.61 39.61
CA SER A 365 -22.44 -11.43 40.46
C SER A 365 -22.80 -10.15 39.71
N ILE A 366 -22.79 -10.18 38.37
CA ILE A 366 -23.05 -9.02 37.52
C ILE A 366 -24.55 -8.94 37.21
N ASP A 367 -25.13 -7.75 37.42
CA ASP A 367 -26.48 -7.42 37.00
C ASP A 367 -26.52 -7.20 35.47
N TRP A 368 -26.62 -8.30 34.72
CA TRP A 368 -26.62 -8.29 33.26
C TRP A 368 -27.84 -7.57 32.65
N GLU A 369 -28.94 -7.41 33.39
CA GLU A 369 -30.14 -6.70 32.89
C GLU A 369 -29.87 -5.20 32.70
N ASN A 370 -28.97 -4.62 33.52
CA ASN A 370 -28.60 -3.22 33.46
C ASN A 370 -27.26 -2.96 32.73
N ILE A 371 -26.62 -4.02 32.20
CA ILE A 371 -25.42 -3.92 31.38
C ILE A 371 -25.79 -3.75 29.90
N SER A 372 -25.12 -2.79 29.27
CA SER A 372 -25.19 -2.48 27.84
C SER A 372 -23.79 -2.43 27.24
N ILE A 373 -23.75 -2.38 25.91
CA ILE A 373 -22.52 -2.22 25.13
C ILE A 373 -21.80 -0.94 25.56
N GLU A 374 -22.54 0.13 25.83
CA GLU A 374 -21.99 1.45 26.13
C GLU A 374 -21.43 1.53 27.56
N ASN A 375 -22.05 0.83 28.52
CA ASN A 375 -21.75 0.97 29.95
C ASN A 375 -20.93 -0.18 30.57
N PHE A 376 -20.56 -1.22 29.80
CA PHE A 376 -19.77 -2.36 30.32
C PHE A 376 -18.44 -1.89 30.95
N PRO A 377 -18.26 -1.98 32.29
CA PRO A 377 -17.13 -1.36 32.99
C PRO A 377 -15.95 -2.32 33.20
N TYR A 378 -16.09 -3.58 32.77
CA TYR A 378 -15.13 -4.63 33.04
C TYR A 378 -14.23 -4.93 31.83
N TYR A 379 -13.21 -5.74 32.08
CA TYR A 379 -12.25 -6.20 31.07
C TYR A 379 -12.39 -7.69 30.84
N LEU A 380 -12.37 -8.10 29.56
CA LEU A 380 -12.45 -9.51 29.18
C LEU A 380 -11.08 -10.04 28.80
N ARG A 381 -10.64 -11.12 29.45
CA ARG A 381 -9.45 -11.88 29.07
C ARG A 381 -9.86 -13.28 28.65
N GLN A 382 -9.57 -13.66 27.41
CA GLN A 382 -9.64 -15.06 27.02
C GLN A 382 -8.34 -15.75 27.42
N THR A 383 -8.43 -16.78 28.24
CA THR A 383 -7.25 -17.56 28.65
C THR A 383 -6.84 -18.55 27.58
N LEU A 384 -5.77 -19.30 27.86
CA LEU A 384 -5.30 -20.37 27.01
C LEU A 384 -6.36 -21.42 26.70
N GLY A 385 -6.33 -21.92 25.46
CA GLY A 385 -7.22 -22.97 24.98
C GLY A 385 -7.10 -23.16 23.46
N PRO A 386 -7.58 -24.29 22.91
CA PRO A 386 -7.50 -24.58 21.48
C PRO A 386 -8.25 -23.55 20.62
N ASN A 387 -9.20 -22.83 21.21
CA ASN A 387 -10.02 -21.83 20.54
C ASN A 387 -9.52 -20.38 20.74
N ASN A 388 -8.38 -20.18 21.41
CA ASN A 388 -7.84 -18.83 21.61
C ASN A 388 -7.54 -18.17 20.25
N PRO A 389 -8.15 -17.01 19.91
CA PRO A 389 -8.01 -16.36 18.61
C PRO A 389 -6.57 -15.95 18.26
N LEU A 390 -5.70 -15.81 19.26
CA LEU A 390 -4.28 -15.50 19.08
C LEU A 390 -3.41 -16.73 18.78
N GLY A 391 -3.95 -17.94 18.86
CA GLY A 391 -3.20 -19.19 18.69
C GLY A 391 -2.05 -19.30 19.70
N HIS A 392 -0.92 -19.86 19.29
CA HIS A 392 0.21 -20.11 20.19
C HIS A 392 1.23 -18.97 20.27
N TYR A 393 1.12 -17.96 19.40
CA TYR A 393 2.15 -16.93 19.29
C TYR A 393 1.57 -15.54 19.05
N LYS A 394 2.04 -14.56 19.83
CA LYS A 394 1.79 -13.14 19.61
C LYS A 394 3.12 -12.40 19.49
N PHE A 395 3.25 -11.56 18.48
CA PHE A 395 4.43 -10.73 18.23
C PHE A 395 4.10 -9.28 18.56
N ASN A 396 4.50 -8.85 19.75
CA ASN A 396 4.26 -7.49 20.22
C ASN A 396 5.17 -6.51 19.49
N MET A 397 4.58 -5.42 19.01
CA MET A 397 5.28 -4.33 18.34
C MET A 397 4.69 -2.99 18.83
N PRO A 398 5.42 -2.15 19.58
CA PRO A 398 4.88 -0.91 20.15
C PRO A 398 4.33 0.04 19.08
N ASN A 399 3.07 0.47 19.21
CA ASN A 399 2.43 1.44 18.31
C ASN A 399 1.16 2.04 18.92
N ARG A 400 0.70 3.17 18.36
CA ARG A 400 -0.51 3.90 18.81
C ARG A 400 -1.85 3.24 18.44
N TYR A 401 -1.82 2.19 17.60
CA TYR A 401 -3.02 1.54 17.05
C TYR A 401 -3.34 0.20 17.73
N SER A 402 -2.55 -0.21 18.73
CA SER A 402 -2.67 -1.52 19.40
C SER A 402 -2.58 -2.73 18.45
N ILE A 403 -1.86 -2.58 17.32
CA ILE A 403 -1.71 -3.63 16.30
C ILE A 403 -0.55 -4.56 16.62
N PHE A 404 -0.72 -5.86 16.40
CA PHE A 404 0.34 -6.88 16.54
C PHE A 404 0.19 -7.95 15.45
N LEU A 405 1.23 -8.76 15.27
CA LEU A 405 1.13 -9.99 14.50
C LEU A 405 0.78 -11.13 15.45
N HIS A 406 0.00 -12.12 15.01
CA HIS A 406 -0.29 -13.27 15.85
C HIS A 406 -0.63 -14.53 15.04
N ASP A 407 -0.65 -15.66 15.72
CA ASP A 407 -1.11 -16.94 15.22
C ASP A 407 -2.65 -17.02 15.19
N THR A 408 -3.23 -18.11 14.69
CA THR A 408 -4.66 -18.36 14.78
C THR A 408 -4.93 -19.86 14.72
N PRO A 409 -5.90 -20.38 15.50
CA PRO A 409 -6.28 -21.79 15.44
C PRO A 409 -6.96 -22.14 14.11
N ASN A 410 -7.66 -21.19 13.48
CA ASN A 410 -8.36 -21.42 12.21
C ASN A 410 -7.44 -21.22 10.99
N LYS A 411 -6.61 -22.24 10.70
CA LYS A 411 -5.69 -22.22 9.56
C LYS A 411 -6.37 -22.28 8.19
N ALA A 412 -7.59 -22.80 8.10
CA ALA A 412 -8.34 -22.91 6.85
C ALA A 412 -8.63 -21.53 6.22
N MET A 413 -8.70 -20.47 7.04
CA MET A 413 -8.90 -19.09 6.57
C MET A 413 -7.83 -18.61 5.58
N PHE A 414 -6.61 -19.16 5.64
CA PHE A 414 -5.53 -18.81 4.71
C PHE A 414 -5.71 -19.39 3.29
N GLN A 415 -6.68 -20.30 3.09
CA GLN A 415 -7.05 -20.79 1.76
C GLN A 415 -8.05 -19.88 1.06
N ARG A 416 -8.66 -18.92 1.77
CA ARG A 416 -9.54 -17.93 1.16
C ARG A 416 -8.74 -17.00 0.26
N TYR A 417 -9.34 -16.66 -0.89
CA TYR A 417 -8.81 -15.63 -1.77
C TYR A 417 -8.85 -14.24 -1.11
N ARG A 418 -10.00 -13.84 -0.52
CA ARG A 418 -10.10 -12.62 0.29
C ARG A 418 -9.69 -12.93 1.72
N ARG A 419 -8.63 -12.28 2.19
CA ARG A 419 -8.09 -12.42 3.56
C ARG A 419 -8.11 -11.11 4.35
N ALA A 420 -8.96 -10.17 3.98
CA ALA A 420 -9.38 -9.03 4.81
C ALA A 420 -10.53 -9.49 5.72
N GLY A 421 -10.22 -9.91 6.95
CA GLY A 421 -11.19 -10.53 7.85
C GLY A 421 -10.84 -10.50 9.34
N SER A 422 -9.81 -9.75 9.74
CA SER A 422 -9.49 -9.50 11.15
C SER A 422 -10.04 -8.13 11.61
N SER A 423 -9.89 -7.81 12.89
CA SER A 423 -10.22 -6.50 13.46
C SER A 423 -9.04 -5.52 13.43
N GLY A 424 -8.11 -5.68 12.48
CA GLY A 424 -6.96 -4.78 12.29
C GLY A 424 -5.61 -5.46 12.49
N CYS A 425 -5.47 -6.32 13.50
CA CYS A 425 -4.25 -7.12 13.71
C CYS A 425 -3.97 -8.10 12.55
N VAL A 426 -2.73 -8.54 12.40
CA VAL A 426 -2.34 -9.39 11.27
C VAL A 426 -2.14 -10.83 11.75
N ARG A 427 -2.95 -11.77 11.23
CA ARG A 427 -2.78 -13.20 11.49
C ARG A 427 -1.79 -13.79 10.51
N VAL A 428 -0.81 -14.56 10.98
CA VAL A 428 0.28 -15.12 10.16
C VAL A 428 0.11 -16.62 10.04
N GLN A 429 0.04 -17.14 8.80
CA GLN A 429 -0.18 -18.58 8.56
C GLN A 429 0.93 -19.42 9.20
N LYS A 430 2.17 -18.98 8.96
CA LYS A 430 3.42 -19.62 9.41
C LYS A 430 3.96 -18.96 10.68
N ALA A 431 3.06 -18.54 11.58
CA ALA A 431 3.45 -17.90 12.84
C ALA A 431 4.42 -18.76 13.67
N SER A 432 4.23 -20.08 13.71
CA SER A 432 5.15 -20.99 14.42
C SER A 432 6.57 -20.99 13.83
N GLU A 433 6.70 -21.04 12.49
CA GLU A 433 7.98 -20.95 11.81
C GLU A 433 8.66 -19.60 12.06
N LEU A 434 7.89 -18.51 12.00
CA LEU A 434 8.38 -17.16 12.32
C LEU A 434 8.86 -17.08 13.77
N ALA A 435 8.06 -17.52 14.74
CA ALA A 435 8.41 -17.52 16.15
C ALA A 435 9.71 -18.31 16.38
N ARG A 436 9.85 -19.50 15.78
CA ARG A 436 11.06 -20.31 15.88
C ARG A 436 12.30 -19.59 15.34
N LEU A 437 12.22 -18.97 14.16
CA LEU A 437 13.32 -18.20 13.58
C LEU A 437 13.76 -17.05 14.50
N LEU A 438 12.81 -16.34 15.09
CA LEU A 438 13.10 -15.19 15.94
C LEU A 438 13.56 -15.58 17.35
N LEU A 439 12.97 -16.62 17.95
CA LEU A 439 13.32 -17.11 19.29
C LEU A 439 14.69 -17.78 19.32
N LYS A 440 15.10 -18.49 18.26
CA LYS A 440 16.46 -19.05 18.15
C LYS A 440 17.55 -17.99 18.28
N LYS A 441 17.30 -16.78 17.77
CA LYS A 441 18.22 -15.65 17.94
C LYS A 441 18.39 -15.19 19.38
N THR A 442 17.49 -15.58 20.28
CA THR A 442 17.61 -15.31 21.71
C THR A 442 18.47 -16.33 22.46
N GLY A 443 18.86 -17.42 21.79
CA GLY A 443 19.61 -18.53 22.37
C GLY A 443 18.75 -19.74 22.73
N LEU A 444 17.42 -19.67 22.50
CA LEU A 444 16.52 -20.78 22.75
C LEU A 444 16.66 -21.87 21.68
N THR A 445 16.63 -23.12 22.13
CA THR A 445 16.59 -24.30 21.26
C THR A 445 15.16 -24.64 20.85
N ASP A 446 15.00 -25.54 19.87
CA ASP A 446 13.68 -26.07 19.52
C ASP A 446 13.04 -26.84 20.69
N ALA A 447 13.86 -27.49 21.54
CA ALA A 447 13.39 -28.18 22.74
C ALA A 447 12.82 -27.20 23.77
N ASP A 448 13.48 -26.06 23.99
CA ASP A 448 12.97 -25.03 24.92
C ASP A 448 11.62 -24.48 24.46
N ILE A 449 11.48 -24.21 23.16
CA ILE A 449 10.23 -23.69 22.58
C ILE A 449 9.11 -24.72 22.72
N LEU A 450 9.39 -26.00 22.43
CA LEU A 450 8.43 -27.09 22.63
C LEU A 450 8.02 -27.25 24.08
N ASN A 451 8.94 -27.06 25.03
CA ASN A 451 8.62 -27.11 26.45
C ASN A 451 7.68 -25.96 26.83
N PHE A 452 7.94 -24.72 26.42
CA PHE A 452 7.02 -23.59 26.67
C PHE A 452 5.63 -23.81 26.07
N LEU A 453 5.53 -24.46 24.90
CA LEU A 453 4.25 -24.77 24.27
C LEU A 453 3.43 -25.80 25.07
N LYS A 454 4.09 -26.77 25.69
CA LYS A 454 3.45 -27.80 26.54
C LYS A 454 2.98 -27.22 27.88
N GLU A 455 3.60 -26.14 28.35
CA GLU A 455 3.17 -25.47 29.56
C GLU A 455 1.87 -24.70 29.33
N ASN A 456 0.89 -24.86 30.22
CA ASN A 456 -0.38 -24.12 30.18
C ASN A 456 -0.24 -22.71 30.79
N LYS A 457 0.81 -21.97 30.42
CA LYS A 457 1.07 -20.60 30.89
C LYS A 457 1.67 -19.74 29.79
N SER A 458 1.36 -18.44 29.81
CA SER A 458 2.00 -17.48 28.90
C SER A 458 3.48 -17.29 29.23
N THR A 459 4.33 -17.39 28.21
CA THR A 459 5.77 -17.14 28.32
C THR A 459 6.15 -15.95 27.45
N TYR A 460 6.79 -14.95 28.07
CA TYR A 460 7.19 -13.70 27.41
C TYR A 460 8.69 -13.73 27.12
N ARG A 461 9.06 -13.52 25.85
CA ARG A 461 10.46 -13.51 25.42
C ARG A 461 10.78 -12.25 24.63
N ASN A 462 11.65 -11.41 25.19
CA ASN A 462 12.12 -10.22 24.50
C ASN A 462 13.09 -10.61 23.38
N THR A 463 13.03 -9.89 22.26
CA THR A 463 13.97 -10.07 21.15
C THR A 463 15.32 -9.44 21.50
N ARG A 464 16.45 -10.07 21.14
CA ARG A 464 17.80 -9.48 21.38
C ARG A 464 18.00 -8.13 20.69
N LYS A 465 17.53 -8.03 19.44
CA LYS A 465 17.45 -6.78 18.67
C LYS A 465 15.99 -6.60 18.25
N ARG A 466 15.50 -5.36 18.28
CA ARG A 466 14.17 -5.04 17.75
C ARG A 466 14.16 -5.39 16.25
N ILE A 467 13.15 -6.12 15.82
CA ILE A 467 13.02 -6.56 14.42
C ILE A 467 12.04 -5.61 13.73
N PRO A 468 12.48 -4.75 12.79
CA PRO A 468 11.61 -3.81 12.12
C PRO A 468 10.43 -4.51 11.43
N VAL A 469 9.26 -3.87 11.46
CA VAL A 469 8.04 -4.33 10.79
C VAL A 469 7.45 -3.18 10.01
N TRP A 470 7.19 -3.40 8.72
CA TRP A 470 6.44 -2.48 7.86
C TRP A 470 5.13 -3.13 7.45
N LEU A 471 4.02 -2.50 7.82
CA LEU A 471 2.70 -2.80 7.26
C LEU A 471 2.46 -1.75 6.18
N TYR A 472 2.55 -2.15 4.91
CA TYR A 472 2.45 -1.24 3.79
C TYR A 472 1.35 -1.68 2.82
N TYR A 473 0.98 -0.77 1.92
CA TYR A 473 -0.16 -0.96 1.03
C TYR A 473 0.26 -0.67 -0.41
N LEU A 474 0.74 -1.68 -1.13
CA LEU A 474 1.04 -1.58 -2.56
C LEU A 474 0.08 -2.46 -3.36
N THR A 475 -0.70 -1.83 -4.23
CA THR A 475 -1.64 -2.49 -5.15
C THR A 475 -1.08 -2.65 -6.56
N ALA A 476 0.09 -2.10 -6.86
CA ALA A 476 0.81 -2.31 -8.12
C ALA A 476 2.33 -2.28 -7.88
N TRP A 477 3.07 -3.19 -8.51
CA TRP A 477 4.53 -3.25 -8.48
C TRP A 477 5.07 -4.11 -9.63
N VAL A 478 6.38 -4.12 -9.82
CA VAL A 478 7.05 -5.07 -10.74
C VAL A 478 7.77 -6.12 -9.90
N SER A 479 7.43 -7.40 -10.08
CA SER A 479 8.08 -8.50 -9.37
C SER A 479 9.50 -8.76 -9.87
N GLU A 480 10.27 -9.58 -9.16
CA GLU A 480 11.68 -9.87 -9.49
C GLU A 480 11.85 -10.50 -10.87
N ASP A 481 10.86 -11.31 -11.30
CA ASP A 481 10.76 -11.92 -12.63
C ASP A 481 10.36 -10.93 -13.75
N GLY A 482 10.21 -9.65 -13.41
CA GLY A 482 9.83 -8.58 -14.34
C GLY A 482 8.32 -8.49 -14.62
N ALA A 483 7.49 -9.35 -14.03
CA ALA A 483 6.05 -9.30 -14.26
C ALA A 483 5.39 -8.14 -13.50
N THR A 484 4.51 -7.40 -14.17
CA THR A 484 3.72 -6.34 -13.54
C THR A 484 2.58 -6.94 -12.73
N GLN A 485 2.67 -6.76 -11.41
CA GLN A 485 1.72 -7.24 -10.42
C GLN A 485 0.70 -6.15 -10.10
N PHE A 486 -0.58 -6.54 -9.97
CA PHE A 486 -1.63 -5.70 -9.43
C PHE A 486 -2.45 -6.46 -8.39
N ARG A 487 -3.05 -5.75 -7.43
CA ARG A 487 -3.95 -6.31 -6.42
C ARG A 487 -5.21 -5.49 -6.31
N THR A 488 -6.24 -6.13 -5.80
CA THR A 488 -7.52 -5.45 -5.51
C THR A 488 -7.30 -4.42 -4.42
N ASP A 489 -7.84 -3.22 -4.63
CA ASP A 489 -7.87 -2.15 -3.63
C ASP A 489 -8.94 -2.45 -2.57
N ILE A 490 -8.56 -3.22 -1.55
CA ILE A 490 -9.47 -3.72 -0.52
C ILE A 490 -9.94 -2.65 0.48
N TYR A 491 -9.24 -1.52 0.57
CA TYR A 491 -9.54 -0.42 1.49
C TYR A 491 -9.97 0.87 0.78
N HIS A 492 -10.12 0.85 -0.54
CA HIS A 492 -10.54 2.01 -1.35
C HIS A 492 -9.55 3.18 -1.30
N TYR A 493 -8.25 2.87 -1.24
CA TYR A 493 -7.16 3.85 -1.21
C TYR A 493 -6.70 4.31 -2.59
N ASP A 494 -7.16 3.66 -3.67
CA ASP A 494 -6.74 3.95 -5.04
C ASP A 494 -7.84 4.70 -5.83
N GLN A 495 -8.94 5.09 -5.18
CA GLN A 495 -10.10 5.66 -5.86
C GLN A 495 -9.81 6.97 -6.61
N SER A 496 -8.75 7.72 -6.25
CA SER A 496 -8.39 8.97 -6.93
C SER A 496 -7.89 8.77 -8.36
N VAL A 497 -7.42 7.56 -8.69
CA VAL A 497 -6.77 7.26 -9.97
C VAL A 497 -7.57 6.36 -10.91
N LEU A 498 -8.70 5.84 -10.44
CA LEU A 498 -9.57 4.94 -11.22
C LEU A 498 -10.38 5.66 -12.31
#